data_AF-A0A3D3HA96-F1
#
_entry.id   AF-A0A3D3HA96-F1
#
_cell.length_a   1.000
_cell.length_b   1.000
_cell.length_c   1.000
_cell.angle_alpha   90.00
_cell.angle_beta   90.00
_cell.angle_gamma   90.00
#
_symmetry.space_group_name_H-M   'P 1'
#
loop_
_entity.id
_entity.type
_entity.pdbx_description
1 polymer ?
#
loop_
_entity_poly.entity_id
_entity_poly.type
_entity_poly.pdbx_seq_one_letter_code
_entity_poly.pdbx_strand_id
1 'polypeptide(L)'
;MKLYSWNVNGIRAVIKKGDFGKFITKHQPDILCLQETKAEQGQAEIDLPDYQEYWNSAHKKGYSGTAIFSKIKPLKVIDGFPEDFTKKYHFIDDEARDSANEGRVIAAEFDKFWLVTVYTPNAKDDLSRIPLRHKHWDPAFLTYMNQQQKTKPVIFCGDL
;
A
#
# COMPACT_ATOMS: atom_id res chain seq x y z
N MET A 1 20.30 4.76 0.72
CA MET A 1 18.84 4.73 0.63
C MET A 1 18.31 3.72 1.62
N LYS A 2 17.43 4.13 2.53
CA LYS A 2 16.77 3.30 3.54
C LYS A 2 15.29 3.19 3.20
N LEU A 3 14.85 1.99 2.88
CA LEU A 3 13.46 1.66 2.62
C LEU A 3 12.91 0.90 3.81
N TYR A 4 11.76 1.32 4.33
CA TYR A 4 11.06 0.64 5.40
C TYR A 4 9.64 0.30 4.98
N SER A 5 9.16 -0.87 5.38
CA SER A 5 7.77 -1.27 5.22
C SER A 5 7.19 -1.60 6.59
N TRP A 6 6.01 -1.09 6.88
CA TRP A 6 5.37 -1.27 8.17
C TRP A 6 3.84 -1.32 8.05
N ASN A 7 3.25 -2.48 8.37
CA ASN A 7 1.84 -2.54 8.69
C ASN A 7 1.62 -1.91 10.09
N VAL A 8 1.00 -0.73 10.10
CA VAL A 8 0.79 0.07 11.32
C VAL A 8 -0.49 -0.30 12.07
N ASN A 9 -1.37 -1.10 11.48
CA ASN A 9 -2.67 -1.46 12.05
C ASN A 9 -3.43 -0.23 12.63
N GLY A 10 -3.48 0.86 11.86
CA GLY A 10 -4.08 2.13 12.21
C GLY A 10 -3.08 3.21 12.57
N ILE A 11 -2.79 4.11 11.62
CA ILE A 11 -1.77 5.16 11.76
C ILE A 11 -2.02 6.11 12.94
N ARG A 12 -3.29 6.52 13.15
CA ARG A 12 -3.69 7.38 14.27
C ARG A 12 -3.34 6.77 15.63
N ALA A 13 -3.51 5.45 15.78
CA ALA A 13 -3.24 4.78 17.05
C ALA A 13 -1.75 4.74 17.36
N VAL A 14 -0.92 4.47 16.35
CA VAL A 14 0.54 4.45 16.46
C VAL A 14 1.11 5.84 16.73
N ILE A 15 0.56 6.88 16.10
CA ILE A 15 0.92 8.28 16.39
C ILE A 15 0.57 8.64 17.83
N LYS A 16 -0.66 8.33 18.28
CA LYS A 16 -1.10 8.61 19.65
C LYS A 16 -0.22 7.93 20.71
N LYS A 17 0.30 6.74 20.44
CA LYS A 17 1.24 6.03 21.33
C LYS A 17 2.66 6.62 21.31
N GLY A 18 2.97 7.47 20.34
CA GLY A 18 4.29 8.07 20.12
C GLY A 18 5.28 7.16 19.41
N ASP A 19 4.87 5.95 19.02
CA ASP A 19 5.76 4.96 18.39
C ASP A 19 6.15 5.39 16.98
N PHE A 20 5.25 6.06 16.26
CA PHE A 20 5.54 6.60 14.92
C PHE A 20 6.67 7.63 14.96
N GLY A 21 6.57 8.64 15.84
CA GLY A 21 7.61 9.66 16.00
C GLY A 21 8.95 9.07 16.44
N LYS A 22 8.95 8.17 17.43
CA LYS A 22 10.17 7.45 17.86
C LYS A 22 10.82 6.69 16.71
N PHE A 23 10.02 6.01 15.90
CA PHE A 23 10.50 5.26 14.73
C PHE A 23 11.16 6.19 13.71
N ILE A 24 10.52 7.31 13.36
CA ILE A 24 11.06 8.27 12.41
C ILE A 24 12.38 8.86 12.92
N THR A 25 12.44 9.32 14.17
CA THR A 25 13.66 9.90 14.76
C THR A 25 14.82 8.89 14.78
N LYS A 26 14.53 7.63 15.11
CA LYS A 26 15.55 6.59 15.22
C LYS A 26 16.08 6.12 13.86
N HIS A 27 15.18 5.87 12.91
CA HIS A 27 15.54 5.18 11.67
C HIS A 27 15.78 6.13 10.50
N GLN A 28 15.08 7.26 10.47
CA GLN A 28 15.11 8.28 9.42
C GLN A 28 15.03 7.65 8.01
N PRO A 29 13.90 6.98 7.67
CA PRO A 29 13.72 6.37 6.36
C PRO A 29 13.91 7.40 5.23
N ASP A 30 14.44 6.96 4.10
CA ASP A 30 14.37 7.77 2.87
C ASP A 30 12.99 7.61 2.23
N ILE A 31 12.44 6.40 2.30
CA ILE A 31 11.08 6.06 1.89
C ILE A 31 10.47 5.08 2.90
N LEU A 32 9.24 5.36 3.35
CA LEU A 32 8.46 4.57 4.28
C LEU A 32 7.14 4.15 3.65
N CYS A 33 6.96 2.84 3.48
CA CYS A 33 5.71 2.22 3.02
C CYS A 33 4.88 1.78 4.23
N LEU A 34 3.64 2.23 4.28
CA LEU A 34 2.69 1.90 5.35
C LEU A 34 1.53 1.07 4.80
N GLN A 35 1.12 0.07 5.58
CA GLN A 35 -0.07 -0.75 5.34
C GLN A 35 -1.04 -0.66 6.52
N GLU A 36 -2.32 -0.91 6.27
CA GLU A 36 -3.43 -0.71 7.21
C GLU A 36 -3.41 0.67 7.86
N THR A 37 -3.31 1.72 7.07
CA THR A 37 -3.36 3.08 7.60
C THR A 37 -4.70 3.36 8.30
N LYS A 38 -5.81 2.77 7.82
CA LYS A 38 -7.18 2.91 8.34
C LYS A 38 -7.64 4.37 8.48
N ALA A 39 -7.07 5.23 7.64
CA ALA A 39 -7.27 6.67 7.65
C ALA A 39 -7.10 7.23 6.24
N GLU A 40 -7.85 8.28 5.95
CA GLU A 40 -7.64 9.13 4.79
C GLU A 40 -6.58 10.20 5.08
N GLN A 41 -5.98 10.76 4.03
CA GLN A 41 -5.07 11.89 4.16
C GLN A 41 -5.76 13.04 4.92
N GLY A 42 -5.04 13.66 5.85
CA GLY A 42 -5.56 14.71 6.72
C GLY A 42 -6.35 14.24 7.95
N GLN A 43 -6.70 12.95 8.05
CA GLN A 43 -7.32 12.41 9.27
C GLN A 43 -6.29 12.03 10.35
N ALA A 44 -4.99 12.05 10.03
CA ALA A 44 -3.90 11.88 10.96
C ALA A 44 -2.98 13.10 10.86
N GLU A 45 -2.55 13.60 12.01
CA GLU A 45 -1.56 14.68 12.08
C GLU A 45 -0.17 14.08 11.84
N ILE A 46 0.38 14.33 10.66
CA ILE A 46 1.71 13.89 10.25
C ILE A 46 2.62 15.12 10.24
N ASP A 47 3.47 15.24 11.26
CA ASP A 47 4.49 16.31 11.32
C ASP A 47 5.82 15.80 10.74
N LEU A 48 5.86 15.67 9.42
CA LEU A 48 7.03 15.20 8.66
C LEU A 48 7.32 16.11 7.46
N PRO A 49 7.79 17.35 7.67
CA PRO A 49 7.95 18.35 6.61
C PRO A 49 8.90 17.94 5.48
N ASP A 50 9.86 17.06 5.77
CA ASP A 50 10.81 16.55 4.78
C ASP A 50 10.23 15.44 3.88
N TYR A 51 9.01 14.97 4.15
CA TYR A 51 8.39 13.84 3.44
C TYR A 51 7.20 14.31 2.62
N GLN A 52 7.12 13.80 1.40
CA GLN A 52 5.91 13.86 0.58
C GLN A 52 5.05 12.64 0.89
N GLU A 53 3.76 12.87 1.02
CA GLU A 53 2.79 11.85 1.38
C GLU A 53 1.94 11.43 0.18
N TYR A 54 1.82 10.12 -0.03
CA TYR A 54 0.95 9.52 -1.02
C TYR A 54 0.06 8.51 -0.32
N TRP A 55 -1.25 8.67 -0.47
CA TRP A 55 -2.25 7.88 0.25
C TRP A 55 -3.20 7.22 -0.72
N ASN A 56 -3.43 5.92 -0.54
CA ASN A 56 -4.50 5.19 -1.20
C ASN A 56 -5.39 4.59 -0.12
N SER A 57 -6.52 5.24 0.13
CA SER A 57 -7.39 4.95 1.27
C SER A 57 -8.60 4.13 0.82
N ALA A 58 -9.06 3.20 1.66
CA ALA A 58 -10.27 2.46 1.37
C ALA A 58 -11.51 3.35 1.49
N HIS A 59 -12.52 3.11 0.65
CA HIS A 59 -13.83 3.76 0.79
C HIS A 59 -14.51 3.46 2.13
N LYS A 60 -14.29 2.26 2.68
CA LYS A 60 -14.79 1.89 4.00
C LYS A 60 -13.93 2.57 5.07
N LYS A 61 -14.54 3.49 5.84
CA LYS A 61 -13.86 4.19 6.93
C LYS A 61 -13.24 3.23 7.94
N GLY A 62 -12.02 3.53 8.38
CA GLY A 62 -11.32 2.75 9.39
C GLY A 62 -10.85 1.36 8.91
N TYR A 63 -10.85 1.11 7.60
CA TYR A 63 -10.49 -0.17 7.01
C TYR A 63 -9.36 0.00 6.00
N SER A 64 -8.47 -1.01 5.94
CA SER A 64 -7.36 -1.11 4.98
C SER A 64 -6.60 0.21 4.77
N GLY A 65 -6.21 0.52 3.54
CA GLY A 65 -5.43 1.70 3.17
C GLY A 65 -3.92 1.49 3.23
N THR A 66 -3.23 2.11 2.29
CA THR A 66 -1.78 2.14 2.18
C THR A 66 -1.31 3.58 2.03
N ALA A 67 -0.05 3.82 2.41
CA ALA A 67 0.60 5.10 2.15
C ALA A 67 2.09 4.92 1.84
N ILE A 68 2.67 5.88 1.12
CA ILE A 68 4.11 6.04 0.94
C ILE A 68 4.50 7.43 1.41
N PHE A 69 5.41 7.51 2.37
CA PHE A 69 6.03 8.76 2.81
C PHE A 69 7.46 8.78 2.29
N SER A 70 7.82 9.77 1.48
CA SER A 70 9.10 9.78 0.76
C SER A 70 9.80 11.13 0.86
N LYS A 71 11.09 11.13 1.24
CA LYS A 71 11.95 12.33 1.14
C LYS A 71 12.31 12.65 -0.32
N ILE A 72 12.19 11.67 -1.20
CA ILE A 72 12.51 11.78 -2.62
C ILE A 72 11.20 11.88 -3.38
N LYS A 73 11.05 12.89 -4.22
CA LYS A 73 9.85 13.02 -5.06
C LYS A 73 9.84 11.91 -6.12
N PRO A 74 8.84 11.01 -6.16
CA PRO A 74 8.65 10.09 -7.27
C PRO A 74 8.31 10.84 -8.56
N LEU A 75 8.70 10.26 -9.69
CA LEU A 75 8.35 10.72 -11.04
C LEU A 75 6.85 10.54 -11.31
N LYS A 76 6.28 9.45 -10.80
CA LYS A 76 4.88 9.08 -10.99
C LYS A 76 4.41 8.28 -9.79
N VAL A 77 3.15 8.45 -9.41
CA VAL A 77 2.47 7.61 -8.40
C VAL A 77 1.18 7.10 -9.00
N ILE A 78 0.89 5.81 -8.77
CA ILE A 78 -0.31 5.12 -9.22
C ILE A 78 -0.96 4.48 -8.00
N ASP A 79 -2.21 4.88 -7.76
CA ASP A 79 -3.03 4.31 -6.71
C ASP A 79 -3.82 3.12 -7.26
N GLY A 80 -3.64 1.95 -6.64
CA GLY A 80 -4.29 0.72 -7.07
C GLY A 80 -3.77 0.17 -8.40
N PHE A 81 -4.62 -0.62 -9.05
CA PHE A 81 -4.38 -1.14 -10.39
C PHE A 81 -5.10 -0.27 -11.44
N PRO A 82 -4.53 -0.08 -12.65
CA PRO A 82 -5.23 0.60 -13.74
C PRO A 82 -6.58 -0.04 -14.09
N GLU A 83 -7.57 0.75 -14.53
CA GLU A 83 -8.94 0.26 -14.78
C GLU A 83 -9.01 -0.82 -15.89
N ASP A 84 -8.20 -0.69 -16.94
CA ASP A 84 -8.09 -1.70 -17.99
C ASP A 84 -7.42 -2.99 -17.50
N PHE A 85 -6.56 -2.87 -16.48
CA PHE A 85 -5.95 -4.00 -15.81
C PHE A 85 -6.95 -4.73 -14.92
N THR A 86 -7.76 -4.01 -14.14
CA THR A 86 -8.69 -4.62 -13.18
C THR A 86 -9.77 -5.47 -13.85
N LYS A 87 -10.20 -5.09 -15.06
CA LYS A 87 -11.17 -5.85 -15.90
C LYS A 87 -10.74 -7.28 -16.23
N LYS A 88 -9.46 -7.62 -16.09
CA LYS A 88 -8.90 -8.96 -16.39
C LYS A 88 -9.01 -9.93 -15.22
N TYR A 89 -9.38 -9.46 -14.04
CA TYR A 89 -9.40 -10.23 -12.81
C TYR A 89 -10.70 -9.99 -12.03
N HIS A 90 -11.00 -10.87 -11.07
CA HIS A 90 -12.18 -10.76 -10.22
C HIS A 90 -11.77 -10.44 -8.79
N PHE A 91 -11.96 -9.19 -8.36
CA PHE A 91 -11.55 -8.70 -7.03
C PHE A 91 -12.68 -8.62 -6.01
N ILE A 92 -13.89 -8.90 -6.43
CA ILE A 92 -15.10 -8.86 -5.61
C ILE A 92 -15.25 -10.25 -4.95
N ASP A 93 -15.47 -10.30 -3.64
CA ASP A 93 -15.80 -11.56 -2.98
C ASP A 93 -17.30 -11.76 -2.79
N ASP A 94 -17.69 -12.90 -2.20
CA ASP A 94 -19.09 -13.30 -2.00
C ASP A 94 -19.90 -12.29 -1.14
N GLU A 95 -19.22 -11.40 -0.40
CA GLU A 95 -19.85 -10.32 0.37
C GLU A 95 -19.82 -8.98 -0.37
N ALA A 96 -19.58 -8.99 -1.68
CA ALA A 96 -19.47 -7.82 -2.55
C ALA A 96 -18.35 -6.84 -2.13
N ARG A 97 -17.28 -7.32 -1.48
CA ARG A 97 -16.11 -6.49 -1.13
C ARG A 97 -15.11 -6.48 -2.28
N ASP A 98 -14.85 -5.30 -2.84
CA ASP A 98 -13.94 -5.13 -3.97
C ASP A 98 -12.51 -4.80 -3.52
N SER A 99 -11.64 -5.81 -3.53
CA SER A 99 -10.25 -5.66 -3.12
C SER A 99 -9.42 -4.71 -4.00
N ALA A 100 -9.84 -4.42 -5.24
CA ALA A 100 -9.14 -3.46 -6.09
C ALA A 100 -9.33 -2.00 -5.59
N ASN A 101 -10.47 -1.71 -4.95
CA ASN A 101 -10.86 -0.38 -4.48
C ASN A 101 -10.74 -0.20 -2.95
N GLU A 102 -9.99 -1.08 -2.29
CA GLU A 102 -9.75 -1.08 -0.84
C GLU A 102 -8.46 -0.34 -0.43
N GLY A 103 -7.82 0.39 -1.34
CA GLY A 103 -6.62 1.16 -1.02
C GLY A 103 -5.38 0.29 -0.78
N ARG A 104 -5.30 -0.87 -1.42
CA ARG A 104 -4.34 -1.94 -1.08
C ARG A 104 -2.98 -1.83 -1.76
N VAL A 105 -2.82 -1.02 -2.79
CA VAL A 105 -1.57 -0.92 -3.56
C VAL A 105 -1.26 0.53 -3.88
N ILE A 106 -0.01 0.94 -3.72
CA ILE A 106 0.54 2.16 -4.35
C ILE A 106 1.82 1.77 -5.06
N ALA A 107 1.95 2.18 -6.33
CA ALA A 107 3.18 2.07 -7.10
C ALA A 107 3.77 3.46 -7.33
N ALA A 108 4.97 3.71 -6.84
CA ALA A 108 5.71 4.95 -7.01
C ALA A 108 6.94 4.71 -7.90
N GLU A 109 7.03 5.44 -9.01
CA GLU A 109 8.15 5.39 -9.93
C GLU A 109 9.24 6.36 -9.50
N PHE A 110 10.47 5.87 -9.36
CA PHE A 110 11.67 6.68 -9.16
C PHE A 110 12.59 6.57 -10.37
N ASP A 111 13.65 7.37 -10.42
CA ASP A 111 14.59 7.37 -11.55
C ASP A 111 15.13 5.99 -11.90
N LYS A 112 15.42 5.17 -10.89
CA LYS A 112 16.12 3.88 -11.04
C LYS A 112 15.25 2.65 -10.81
N PHE A 113 14.08 2.79 -10.19
CA PHE A 113 13.24 1.65 -9.79
C PHE A 113 11.79 2.06 -9.58
N TRP A 114 10.90 1.07 -9.59
CA TRP A 114 9.56 1.17 -9.03
C TRP A 114 9.57 0.71 -7.58
N LEU A 115 8.93 1.46 -6.69
CA LEU A 115 8.59 1.02 -5.34
C LEU A 115 7.11 0.73 -5.27
N VAL A 116 6.75 -0.46 -4.80
CA VAL A 116 5.34 -0.85 -4.67
C VAL A 116 5.07 -1.30 -3.25
N THR A 117 4.17 -0.60 -2.56
CA THR A 117 3.62 -1.06 -1.28
C THR A 117 2.34 -1.84 -1.52
N VAL A 118 2.16 -2.97 -0.83
CA VAL A 118 0.97 -3.82 -0.96
C VAL A 118 0.43 -4.24 0.41
N TYR A 119 -0.90 -4.24 0.54
CA TYR A 119 -1.63 -4.86 1.65
C TYR A 119 -2.57 -5.93 1.09
N THR A 120 -2.10 -7.18 1.09
CA THR A 120 -2.82 -8.30 0.48
C THR A 120 -4.09 -8.65 1.26
N PRO A 121 -5.21 -8.99 0.58
CA PRO A 121 -6.40 -9.53 1.21
C PRO A 121 -6.09 -10.74 2.10
N ASN A 122 -6.39 -10.64 3.39
CA ASN A 122 -6.34 -11.78 4.30
C ASN A 122 -7.40 -12.84 3.90
N ALA A 123 -7.03 -14.12 4.02
CA ALA A 123 -7.87 -15.27 3.65
C ALA A 123 -9.05 -15.53 4.60
N LYS A 124 -9.12 -14.80 5.72
CA LYS A 124 -9.94 -15.02 6.93
C LYS A 124 -9.63 -16.33 7.65
N ASP A 125 -10.05 -16.44 8.90
CA ASP A 125 -9.88 -17.65 9.72
C ASP A 125 -10.67 -18.84 9.17
N ASP A 126 -11.81 -18.59 8.53
CA ASP A 126 -12.65 -19.60 7.87
C ASP A 126 -12.15 -19.97 6.46
N LEU A 127 -11.03 -19.38 6.02
CA LEU A 127 -10.41 -19.57 4.71
C LEU A 127 -11.31 -19.21 3.51
N SER A 128 -12.44 -18.54 3.75
CA SER A 128 -13.43 -18.23 2.71
C SER A 128 -12.87 -17.35 1.58
N ARG A 129 -11.79 -16.59 1.84
CA ARG A 129 -11.15 -15.71 0.83
C ARG A 129 -9.93 -16.33 0.14
N ILE A 130 -9.60 -17.60 0.38
CA ILE A 130 -8.54 -18.29 -0.37
C ILE A 130 -8.77 -18.21 -1.89
N PRO A 131 -9.98 -18.49 -2.44
CA PRO A 131 -10.20 -18.44 -3.88
C PRO A 131 -9.93 -17.06 -4.47
N LEU A 132 -10.39 -15.99 -3.79
CA LEU A 132 -10.11 -14.61 -4.18
C LEU A 132 -8.60 -14.35 -4.21
N ARG A 133 -7.89 -14.71 -3.13
CA ARG A 133 -6.45 -14.45 -3.00
C ARG A 133 -5.66 -15.23 -4.07
N HIS A 134 -5.83 -16.54 -4.11
CA HIS A 134 -5.03 -17.43 -4.95
C HIS A 134 -5.34 -17.32 -6.45
N LYS A 135 -6.63 -17.19 -6.82
CA LYS A 135 -7.04 -17.21 -8.24
C LYS A 135 -7.05 -15.84 -8.89
N HIS A 136 -7.17 -14.77 -8.10
CA HIS A 136 -7.35 -13.43 -8.64
C HIS A 136 -6.31 -12.44 -8.12
N TRP A 137 -6.19 -12.25 -6.80
CA TRP A 137 -5.28 -11.24 -6.23
C TRP A 137 -3.80 -11.54 -6.53
N ASP A 138 -3.31 -12.73 -6.15
CA ASP A 138 -1.89 -13.08 -6.28
C ASP A 138 -1.45 -13.08 -7.76
N PRO A 139 -2.21 -13.67 -8.72
CA PRO A 139 -1.88 -13.59 -10.14
C PRO A 139 -1.95 -12.16 -10.71
N ALA A 140 -2.92 -11.35 -10.27
CA ALA A 140 -3.02 -9.96 -10.66
C ALA A 140 -1.80 -9.17 -10.18
N PHE A 141 -1.46 -9.25 -8.90
CA PHE A 141 -0.32 -8.53 -8.35
C PHE A 141 0.99 -8.94 -9.04
N LEU A 142 1.23 -10.23 -9.24
CA LEU A 142 2.41 -10.72 -9.97
C LEU A 142 2.45 -10.20 -11.41
N THR A 143 1.32 -10.24 -12.12
CA THR A 143 1.24 -9.73 -13.49
C THR A 143 1.51 -8.23 -13.54
N TYR A 144 1.00 -7.47 -12.58
CA TYR A 144 1.26 -6.04 -12.48
C TYR A 144 2.74 -5.74 -12.20
N MET A 145 3.39 -6.49 -11.29
CA MET A 145 4.83 -6.34 -11.02
C MET A 145 5.66 -6.63 -12.26
N ASN A 146 5.31 -7.71 -12.99
CA ASN A 146 5.96 -8.06 -14.25
C ASN A 146 5.76 -7.01 -15.35
N GLN A 147 4.67 -6.24 -15.34
CA GLN A 147 4.47 -5.12 -16.27
C GLN A 147 5.39 -3.95 -15.92
N GLN A 148 5.46 -3.57 -14.63
CA GLN A 148 6.34 -2.48 -14.20
C GLN A 148 7.83 -2.81 -14.44
N GLN A 149 8.22 -4.08 -14.21
CA GLN A 149 9.61 -4.51 -14.39
C GLN A 149 10.14 -4.36 -15.82
N LYS A 150 9.25 -4.25 -16.82
CA LYS A 150 9.65 -4.01 -18.21
C LYS A 150 10.30 -2.64 -18.41
N THR A 151 10.02 -1.69 -17.52
CA THR A 151 10.55 -0.32 -17.61
C THR A 151 11.73 -0.09 -16.68
N LYS A 152 11.61 -0.50 -15.41
CA LYS A 152 12.63 -0.36 -14.37
C LYS A 152 12.51 -1.52 -13.36
N PRO A 153 13.60 -1.92 -12.67
CA PRO A 153 13.53 -2.88 -11.58
C PRO A 153 12.42 -2.53 -10.57
N VAL A 154 11.73 -3.55 -10.06
CA VAL A 154 10.65 -3.37 -9.08
C VAL A 154 11.13 -3.84 -7.71
N ILE A 155 10.93 -2.99 -6.72
CA ILE A 155 11.02 -3.34 -5.30
C ILE A 155 9.59 -3.30 -4.78
N PHE A 156 9.02 -4.44 -4.42
CA PHE A 156 7.75 -4.48 -3.72
C PHE A 156 7.95 -4.87 -2.26
N CYS A 157 7.16 -4.29 -1.38
CA CYS A 157 7.15 -4.55 0.04
C CYS A 157 5.73 -4.43 0.58
N GLY A 158 5.47 -5.01 1.74
CA GLY A 158 4.14 -4.95 2.32
C GLY A 158 3.82 -6.08 3.26
N ASP A 159 2.52 -6.24 3.48
CA ASP A 159 1.95 -7.36 4.22
C ASP A 159 1.23 -8.27 3.22
N LEU A 160 1.72 -9.51 3.09
CA LEU A 160 1.41 -10.45 2.01
C LEU A 160 0.54 -11.61 2.48
#